data_AF-A0A349VZG5-F1
#
_entry.id   AF-A0A349VZG5-F1
#
_cell.length_a   1.000
_cell.length_b   1.000
_cell.length_c   1.000
_cell.angle_alpha   90.00
_cell.angle_beta   90.00
_cell.angle_gamma   90.00
#
_symmetry.space_group_name_H-M   'P 1'
#
loop_
_entity.id
_entity.type
_entity.pdbx_description
1 polymer ?
#
loop_
_entity_poly.entity_id
_entity_poly.type
_entity_poly.pdbx_seq_one_letter_code
_entity_poly.pdbx_strand_id
1 'polypeptide(L)'
;MLKLWGCDQRIIGQCLENCLQREDLTPYIPLLKNVWINGKTAVIEKIRIKLKTENQASLGYTHTFEYHPLIDEKGEIYGIFNQIRLIPENEDKYPQTQEKNTIERKLLQDLLTQKYLIAGKHYKSPTNNYTLSSKHTEDLNEKLKGALKKIIESEEHYHFALQSAEMGTWTLNCKNYLVNWDERTRELFGFAKGEYVPYNEVLKYIHPEDRNRIDQEVKKSLTYQNKGVYDVQFRTIGAQDLQLRWLHCKGRVYFDQDQQPEWFAGTAIDITTQHQEHEKLETIHQLIAKRDQQFRMIVEAAGIGIFSIDMETKTMELNDRCRELFGFDQQDNIKEADFFDQILPQYRTIIHDVFLEVTHKQSPFDCQCEIKDKKTGKIKWLRSIGGSQLESDTTRHMIYGAIIDSTNDKEEERKKLDFISIASHELKTPLTSLIAYIQLLQAKEGTLSTEKRMQYLHQSNEQATRMRGLIDGFLNVTQLNEGKLVLRKKTFNICSLIDYIQNIYSLKSVKHFIHYTGAIDSNLEIIADRDKIEQVLINFMDNAIKYSPSNSTITLHVAIQSGYFE
;
A
#
# COMPACT_ATOMS: atom_id res chain seq x y z
N MET A 1 27.12 0.42 9.82
CA MET A 1 28.35 0.33 8.99
C MET A 1 29.25 1.54 9.15
N LEU A 2 28.83 2.78 8.81
CA LEU A 2 29.71 3.97 8.95
C LEU A 2 30.28 4.17 10.36
N LYS A 3 29.43 4.02 11.41
CA LYS A 3 29.87 4.07 12.81
C LYS A 3 30.94 3.03 13.18
N LEU A 4 30.96 1.86 12.53
CA LEU A 4 31.98 0.81 12.75
C LEU A 4 33.37 1.30 12.32
N TRP A 5 33.40 2.16 11.30
CA TRP A 5 34.61 2.78 10.76
C TRP A 5 34.92 4.14 11.40
N GLY A 6 34.14 4.56 12.41
CA GLY A 6 34.27 5.88 13.02
C GLY A 6 33.85 7.03 12.09
N CYS A 7 33.11 6.74 11.02
CA CYS A 7 32.61 7.74 10.07
C CYS A 7 31.12 8.03 10.29
N ASP A 8 30.68 9.21 9.88
CA ASP A 8 29.27 9.59 9.86
C ASP A 8 28.77 9.79 8.42
N GLN A 9 27.48 10.12 8.26
CA GLN A 9 26.87 10.26 6.95
C GLN A 9 27.46 11.38 6.08
N ARG A 10 28.31 12.27 6.62
CA ARG A 10 28.93 13.37 5.87
C ARG A 10 29.97 12.89 4.86
N ILE A 11 30.41 11.62 4.94
CA ILE A 11 31.35 11.03 3.98
C ILE A 11 30.70 10.58 2.67
N ILE A 12 29.36 10.51 2.61
CA ILE A 12 28.62 10.08 1.43
C ILE A 12 28.79 11.14 0.34
N GLY A 13 29.29 10.73 -0.84
CA GLY A 13 29.55 11.64 -1.98
C GLY A 13 30.97 12.23 -2.01
N GLN A 14 31.83 11.92 -1.05
CA GLN A 14 33.24 12.31 -1.05
C GLN A 14 34.15 11.20 -1.61
N CYS A 15 35.33 11.57 -2.11
CA CYS A 15 36.31 10.60 -2.61
C CYS A 15 36.79 9.68 -1.48
N LEU A 16 36.76 8.36 -1.71
CA LEU A 16 37.12 7.35 -0.70
C LEU A 16 38.53 7.55 -0.13
N GLU A 17 39.49 7.98 -0.97
CA GLU A 17 40.87 8.28 -0.55
C GLU A 17 40.94 9.45 0.46
N ASN A 18 39.99 10.39 0.39
CA ASN A 18 39.92 11.54 1.28
C ASN A 18 39.16 11.24 2.58
N CYS A 19 38.27 10.25 2.55
CA CYS A 19 37.43 9.85 3.70
C CYS A 19 38.16 8.90 4.67
N LEU A 20 39.13 8.14 4.19
CA LEU A 20 39.86 7.13 4.96
C LEU A 20 41.16 7.73 5.54
N GLN A 21 41.07 8.62 6.53
CA GLN A 21 42.24 9.17 7.26
C GLN A 21 42.80 8.19 8.30
N ARG A 22 43.01 6.93 7.90
CA ARG A 22 43.36 5.83 8.79
C ARG A 22 44.49 5.02 8.18
N GLU A 23 45.68 5.06 8.81
CA GLU A 23 46.91 4.40 8.34
C GLU A 23 46.74 2.89 8.11
N ASP A 24 45.73 2.28 8.76
CA ASP A 24 45.34 0.87 8.64
C ASP A 24 44.67 0.51 7.31
N LEU A 25 44.22 1.47 6.49
CA LEU A 25 43.48 1.19 5.25
C LEU A 25 44.20 1.64 3.96
N THR A 26 45.24 2.46 4.10
CA THR A 26 46.09 2.93 3.00
C THR A 26 46.65 1.79 2.11
N PRO A 27 47.03 0.61 2.63
CA PRO A 27 47.54 -0.49 1.81
C PRO A 27 46.51 -1.12 0.85
N TYR A 28 45.21 -0.87 1.04
CA TYR A 28 44.14 -1.56 0.31
C TYR A 28 43.52 -0.76 -0.83
N ILE A 29 43.84 0.53 -0.94
CA ILE A 29 43.41 1.39 -2.06
C ILE A 29 43.87 0.82 -3.43
N PRO A 30 45.12 0.32 -3.59
CA PRO A 30 45.53 -0.31 -4.85
C PRO A 30 44.71 -1.56 -5.21
N LEU A 31 44.23 -2.30 -4.21
CA LEU A 31 43.40 -3.49 -4.42
C LEU A 31 42.02 -3.11 -4.95
N LEU A 32 41.40 -2.08 -4.37
CA LEU A 32 40.12 -1.54 -4.84
C LEU A 32 40.23 -0.99 -6.27
N LYS A 33 41.33 -0.31 -6.60
CA LYS A 33 41.62 0.13 -7.98
C LYS A 33 41.73 -1.06 -8.93
N ASN A 34 42.33 -2.16 -8.49
CA ASN A 34 42.44 -3.38 -9.28
C ASN A 34 41.06 -4.04 -9.52
N VAL A 35 40.20 -4.11 -8.50
CA VAL A 35 38.81 -4.60 -8.65
C VAL A 35 38.02 -3.72 -9.64
N TRP A 36 38.18 -2.39 -9.57
CA TRP A 36 37.54 -1.44 -10.47
C TRP A 36 38.01 -1.57 -11.93
N ILE A 37 39.32 -1.74 -12.14
CA ILE A 37 39.92 -1.77 -13.49
C ILE A 37 39.78 -3.14 -14.15
N ASN A 38 39.94 -4.22 -13.38
CA ASN A 38 40.06 -5.57 -13.93
C ASN A 38 38.83 -6.46 -13.69
N GLY A 39 37.82 -5.97 -12.95
CA GLY A 39 36.57 -6.70 -12.73
C GLY A 39 36.73 -8.04 -12.01
N LYS A 40 37.82 -8.24 -11.26
CA LYS A 40 38.07 -9.46 -10.49
C LYS A 40 37.84 -9.22 -9.02
N THR A 41 37.06 -10.09 -8.39
CA THR A 41 36.85 -10.07 -6.94
C THR A 41 38.17 -10.19 -6.20
N ALA A 42 38.37 -9.34 -5.20
CA ALA A 42 39.54 -9.42 -4.33
C ALA A 42 39.11 -9.79 -2.92
N VAL A 43 39.78 -10.80 -2.35
CA VAL A 43 39.55 -11.28 -0.98
C VAL A 43 40.78 -10.95 -0.14
N ILE A 44 40.56 -10.33 1.01
CA ILE A 44 41.58 -10.09 2.01
C ILE A 44 41.18 -10.84 3.27
N GLU A 45 41.95 -11.87 3.61
CA GLU A 45 41.71 -12.70 4.77
C GLU A 45 42.50 -12.20 5.98
N LYS A 46 41.88 -12.34 7.15
CA LYS A 46 42.51 -12.23 8.47
C LYS A 46 43.10 -10.87 8.82
N ILE A 47 42.38 -9.78 8.53
CA ILE A 47 42.75 -8.46 9.02
C ILE A 47 42.28 -8.28 10.47
N ARG A 48 43.20 -7.86 11.35
CA ARG A 48 42.92 -7.58 12.77
C ARG A 48 42.62 -6.10 12.95
N ILE A 49 41.38 -5.77 13.28
CA ILE A 49 40.97 -4.38 13.56
C ILE A 49 40.36 -4.32 14.95
N LYS A 50 40.80 -3.35 15.75
CA LYS A 50 40.20 -3.05 17.07
C LYS A 50 39.03 -2.09 16.88
N LEU A 51 37.81 -2.57 17.11
CA LEU A 51 36.61 -1.75 17.07
C LEU A 51 36.40 -1.09 18.44
N LYS A 52 36.18 0.23 18.45
CA LYS A 52 35.74 0.96 19.65
C LYS A 52 34.21 1.03 19.61
N THR A 53 33.55 0.35 20.53
CA THR A 53 32.11 0.54 20.80
C THR A 53 31.95 1.39 22.07
N GLU A 54 30.90 2.21 22.13
CA GLU A 54 30.70 3.24 23.17
C GLU A 54 30.51 2.70 24.60
N ASN A 55 30.52 1.38 24.84
CA ASN A 55 30.25 0.86 26.18
C ASN A 55 30.88 -0.49 26.57
N GLN A 56 31.92 -1.01 25.89
CA GLN A 56 32.61 -2.21 26.36
C GLN A 56 34.03 -2.35 25.80
N ALA A 57 34.89 -3.06 26.53
CA ALA A 57 36.28 -3.32 26.17
C ALA A 57 36.40 -3.86 24.74
N SER A 58 37.40 -3.36 24.01
CA SER A 58 37.69 -3.69 22.61
C SER A 58 37.91 -5.20 22.41
N LEU A 59 36.90 -5.89 21.89
CA LEU A 59 36.99 -7.25 21.37
C LEU A 59 37.76 -7.24 20.04
N GLY A 60 38.72 -8.15 19.88
CA GLY A 60 39.47 -8.33 18.64
C GLY A 60 38.65 -9.17 17.66
N TYR A 61 38.30 -8.62 16.49
CA TYR A 61 37.63 -9.39 15.44
C TYR A 61 38.59 -9.61 14.29
N THR A 62 38.63 -10.85 13.81
CA THR A 62 39.32 -11.20 12.56
C THR A 62 38.32 -11.00 11.43
N HIS A 63 38.69 -10.22 10.42
CA HIS A 63 37.79 -9.90 9.32
C HIS A 63 38.28 -10.53 8.02
N THR A 64 37.34 -11.06 7.24
CA THR A 64 37.53 -11.29 5.82
C THR A 64 36.78 -10.20 5.06
N PHE A 65 37.51 -9.49 4.20
CA PHE A 65 36.96 -8.47 3.31
C PHE A 65 36.89 -9.03 1.90
N GLU A 66 35.70 -9.03 1.32
CA GLU A 66 35.50 -9.40 -0.08
C GLU A 66 35.00 -8.20 -0.86
N TYR A 67 35.68 -7.87 -1.95
CA TYR A 67 35.35 -6.76 -2.81
C TYR A 67 34.91 -7.29 -4.17
N HIS A 68 33.62 -7.14 -4.47
CA HIS A 68 32.99 -7.64 -5.69
C HIS A 68 32.68 -6.46 -6.62
N PRO A 69 33.05 -6.51 -7.91
CA PRO A 69 32.66 -5.49 -8.87
C PRO A 69 31.15 -5.58 -9.15
N LEU A 70 30.48 -4.43 -9.19
CA LEU A 70 29.11 -4.30 -9.64
C LEU A 70 29.12 -3.86 -11.09
N ILE A 71 28.55 -4.69 -11.96
CA ILE A 71 28.57 -4.53 -13.40
C ILE A 71 27.15 -4.21 -13.87
N ASP A 72 27.00 -3.24 -14.76
CA ASP A 72 25.72 -2.86 -15.34
C ASP A 72 25.33 -3.75 -16.54
N GLU A 73 24.14 -3.52 -17.10
CA GLU A 73 23.62 -4.27 -18.25
C GLU A 73 24.47 -4.12 -19.54
N LYS A 74 25.39 -3.14 -19.57
CA LYS A 74 26.32 -2.89 -20.69
C LYS A 74 27.70 -3.51 -20.46
N GLY A 75 27.92 -4.15 -19.32
CA GLY A 75 29.20 -4.76 -18.96
C GLY A 75 30.19 -3.81 -18.29
N GLU A 76 29.77 -2.59 -17.94
CA GLU A 76 30.63 -1.58 -17.31
C GLU A 76 30.56 -1.67 -15.78
N ILE A 77 31.72 -1.56 -15.12
CA ILE A 77 31.79 -1.59 -13.66
C ILE A 77 31.38 -0.21 -13.13
N TYR A 78 30.26 -0.15 -12.41
CA TYR A 78 29.72 1.10 -11.85
C TYR A 78 29.87 1.20 -10.33
N GLY A 79 30.24 0.10 -9.67
CA GLY A 79 30.40 0.05 -8.21
C GLY A 79 31.33 -1.06 -7.74
N ILE A 80 31.74 -1.00 -6.48
CA ILE A 80 32.38 -2.11 -5.78
C ILE A 80 31.56 -2.37 -4.52
N PHE A 81 31.03 -3.57 -4.42
CA PHE A 81 30.34 -4.06 -3.24
C PHE A 81 31.37 -4.66 -2.27
N ASN A 82 31.39 -4.17 -1.03
CA ASN A 82 32.22 -4.70 0.03
C ASN A 82 31.37 -5.57 0.98
N GLN A 83 31.75 -6.83 1.10
CA GLN A 83 31.21 -7.76 2.08
C GLN A 83 32.24 -8.01 3.18
N ILE A 84 31.81 -7.77 4.42
CA ILE A 84 32.66 -7.96 5.60
C ILE A 84 32.12 -9.15 6.38
N ARG A 85 32.93 -10.19 6.53
CA ARG A 85 32.64 -11.30 7.45
C ARG A 85 33.39 -11.06 8.76
N LEU A 86 32.63 -10.82 9.83
CA LEU A 86 33.12 -10.72 11.19
C LEU A 86 33.30 -12.12 11.77
N ILE A 87 34.52 -12.48 12.11
CA ILE A 87 34.82 -13.72 12.81
C ILE A 87 35.10 -13.33 14.27
N PRO A 88 34.19 -13.66 15.22
CA PRO A 88 34.41 -13.40 16.63
C PRO A 88 35.62 -14.17 17.16
N GLU A 89 36.41 -13.55 18.04
CA GLU A 89 37.62 -14.09 18.69
C GLU A 89 37.41 -15.48 19.35
N ASN A 90 36.16 -15.91 19.54
CA ASN A 90 35.81 -17.20 20.09
C ASN A 90 36.06 -18.41 19.15
N GLU A 91 36.37 -18.22 17.86
CA GLU A 91 36.86 -19.35 17.03
C GLU A 91 38.29 -19.80 17.42
N ASP A 92 39.04 -18.96 18.15
CA ASP A 92 40.30 -19.37 18.80
C ASP A 92 40.08 -19.95 20.22
N LYS A 93 38.82 -20.23 20.63
CA LYS A 93 38.53 -21.06 21.82
C LYS A 93 38.41 -22.56 21.50
N TYR A 94 39.16 -23.04 20.52
CA TYR A 94 39.43 -24.48 20.37
C TYR A 94 40.64 -25.06 21.14
N PRO A 95 41.31 -24.41 22.13
CA PRO A 95 42.20 -25.16 23.00
C PRO A 95 41.41 -26.07 23.93
N GLN A 96 40.22 -25.68 24.42
CA GLN A 96 39.51 -26.45 25.44
C GLN A 96 38.76 -27.67 24.90
N THR A 97 38.22 -27.62 23.68
CA THR A 97 37.55 -28.79 23.06
C THR A 97 38.58 -29.76 22.48
N GLN A 98 39.69 -29.25 21.92
CA GLN A 98 40.83 -30.12 21.59
C GLN A 98 41.48 -30.66 22.85
N GLU A 99 41.71 -29.88 23.91
CA GLU A 99 42.22 -30.39 25.19
C GLU A 99 41.25 -31.39 25.81
N LYS A 100 39.94 -31.17 25.82
CA LYS A 100 38.97 -32.12 26.39
C LYS A 100 38.92 -33.41 25.57
N ASN A 101 38.90 -33.32 24.23
CA ASN A 101 39.00 -34.50 23.35
C ASN A 101 40.38 -35.17 23.41
N THR A 102 41.44 -34.41 23.70
CA THR A 102 42.81 -34.92 23.88
C THR A 102 43.01 -35.53 25.25
N ILE A 103 42.36 -35.00 26.29
CA ILE A 103 42.31 -35.51 27.66
C ILE A 103 41.44 -36.77 27.68
N GLU A 104 40.28 -36.80 27.02
CA GLU A 104 39.49 -38.01 26.83
C GLU A 104 40.23 -39.05 25.99
N ARG A 105 40.91 -38.65 24.89
CA ARG A 105 41.84 -39.55 24.17
C ARG A 105 42.96 -40.07 25.07
N LYS A 106 43.58 -39.22 25.89
CA LYS A 106 44.64 -39.62 26.84
C LYS A 106 44.10 -40.53 27.92
N LEU A 107 42.92 -40.25 28.48
CA LEU A 107 42.29 -41.02 29.53
C LEU A 107 41.82 -42.39 28.98
N LEU A 108 41.32 -42.44 27.75
CA LEU A 108 41.01 -43.68 27.02
C LEU A 108 42.27 -44.47 26.68
N GLN A 109 43.33 -43.80 26.25
CA GLN A 109 44.63 -44.42 25.97
C GLN A 109 45.29 -44.91 27.26
N ASP A 110 45.16 -44.19 28.38
CA ASP A 110 45.63 -44.60 29.70
C ASP A 110 44.78 -45.74 30.28
N LEU A 111 43.46 -45.75 30.07
CA LEU A 111 42.56 -46.86 30.44
C LEU A 111 42.88 -48.13 29.65
N LEU A 112 43.18 -47.98 28.36
CA LEU A 112 43.69 -49.07 27.53
C LEU A 112 45.03 -49.55 28.10
N THR A 113 45.98 -48.67 28.39
CA THR A 113 47.34 -49.04 28.82
C THR A 113 47.41 -49.59 30.26
N GLN A 114 46.66 -49.04 31.22
CA GLN A 114 46.63 -49.52 32.61
C GLN A 114 45.97 -50.89 32.75
N LYS A 115 44.95 -51.21 31.93
CA LYS A 115 44.31 -52.54 31.96
C LYS A 115 45.21 -53.64 31.38
N TYR A 116 46.21 -53.27 30.58
CA TYR A 116 47.24 -54.18 30.06
C TYR A 116 48.45 -54.39 30.99
N LEU A 117 48.56 -53.68 32.12
CA LEU A 117 49.63 -53.90 33.11
C LEU A 117 49.34 -55.02 34.12
N ILE A 118 48.11 -55.52 34.21
CA ILE A 118 47.73 -56.50 35.26
C ILE A 118 48.16 -57.95 34.93
N ALA A 119 48.68 -58.27 33.74
CA ALA A 119 49.07 -59.64 33.40
C ALA A 119 50.59 -59.89 33.38
N GLY A 120 51.33 -59.38 34.38
CA GLY A 120 52.80 -59.47 34.38
C GLY A 120 53.51 -59.53 35.72
N LYS A 121 52.89 -59.98 36.82
CA LYS A 121 53.64 -60.38 38.04
C LYS A 121 53.03 -61.59 38.72
N HIS A 122 53.83 -62.64 38.83
CA HIS A 122 53.55 -63.88 39.55
C HIS A 122 53.06 -63.61 40.98
N TYR A 123 51.83 -64.01 41.29
CA TYR A 123 51.43 -64.33 42.65
C TYR A 123 51.31 -65.85 42.76
N LYS A 124 52.31 -66.49 43.38
CA LYS A 124 52.18 -67.89 43.81
C LYS A 124 51.28 -67.92 45.05
N SER A 125 50.05 -68.39 44.88
CA SER A 125 49.25 -68.98 45.96
C SER A 125 49.18 -70.49 45.72
N PRO A 126 49.45 -71.34 46.73
CA PRO A 126 49.50 -72.78 46.54
C PRO A 126 48.08 -73.37 46.70
N THR A 127 47.27 -73.35 45.62
CA THR A 127 46.22 -74.34 45.28
C THR A 127 45.20 -73.75 44.29
N ASN A 128 45.46 -73.83 42.98
CA ASN A 128 44.53 -74.21 41.90
C ASN A 128 45.12 -73.82 40.54
N ASN A 129 45.13 -74.77 39.61
CA ASN A 129 45.59 -74.59 38.23
C ASN A 129 44.48 -74.02 37.35
N TYR A 130 44.59 -72.76 36.94
CA TYR A 130 43.99 -72.27 35.69
C TYR A 130 44.99 -71.38 34.96
N THR A 131 45.62 -71.94 33.93
CA THR A 131 46.40 -71.18 32.96
C THR A 131 45.45 -70.72 31.86
N LEU A 132 44.99 -69.47 31.91
CA LEU A 132 44.30 -68.85 30.76
C LEU A 132 45.31 -68.72 29.61
N SER A 133 45.03 -69.38 28.49
CA SER A 133 45.86 -69.38 27.28
C SER A 133 45.86 -67.98 26.63
N SER A 134 47.05 -67.43 26.35
CA SER A 134 47.24 -66.05 25.84
C SER A 134 46.47 -65.72 24.56
N LYS A 135 46.13 -66.74 23.76
CA LYS A 135 45.38 -66.61 22.49
C LYS A 135 43.93 -66.11 22.67
N HIS A 136 43.26 -66.48 23.76
CA HIS A 136 41.85 -66.07 23.99
C HIS A 136 41.74 -64.60 24.40
N THR A 137 42.73 -64.11 25.13
CA THR A 137 42.85 -62.69 25.50
C THR A 137 43.18 -61.80 24.29
N GLU A 138 44.00 -62.26 23.34
CA GLU A 138 44.32 -61.50 22.13
C GLU A 138 43.11 -61.31 21.20
N ASP A 139 42.32 -62.37 20.94
CA ASP A 139 41.10 -62.29 20.10
C ASP A 139 40.02 -61.37 20.72
N LEU A 140 39.83 -61.43 22.04
CA LEU A 140 38.89 -60.56 22.74
C LEU A 140 39.32 -59.09 22.67
N ASN A 141 40.62 -58.82 22.75
CA ASN A 141 41.17 -57.47 22.63
C ASN A 141 41.03 -56.90 21.22
N GLU A 142 41.24 -57.69 20.17
CA GLU A 142 41.02 -57.23 18.79
C GLU A 142 39.54 -56.97 18.49
N LYS A 143 38.62 -57.82 18.98
CA LYS A 143 37.17 -57.56 18.91
C LYS A 143 36.77 -56.29 19.65
N LEU A 144 37.32 -56.07 20.84
CA LEU A 144 37.04 -54.87 21.64
C LEU A 144 37.56 -53.61 20.95
N LYS A 145 38.78 -53.62 20.38
CA LYS A 145 39.31 -52.50 19.59
C LYS A 145 38.43 -52.21 18.36
N GLY A 146 37.98 -53.25 17.66
CA GLY A 146 37.09 -53.11 16.50
C GLY A 146 35.74 -52.51 16.87
N ALA A 147 35.14 -52.93 17.99
CA ALA A 147 33.89 -52.38 18.50
C ALA A 147 34.05 -50.92 18.95
N LEU A 148 35.12 -50.59 19.68
CA LEU A 148 35.42 -49.23 20.12
C LEU A 148 35.62 -48.28 18.94
N LYS A 149 36.36 -48.71 17.91
CA LYS A 149 36.56 -47.91 16.69
C LYS A 149 35.23 -47.58 16.00
N LYS A 150 34.33 -48.57 15.87
CA LYS A 150 33.00 -48.34 15.28
C LYS A 150 32.14 -47.38 16.09
N ILE A 151 32.24 -47.43 17.41
CA ILE A 151 31.53 -46.49 18.29
C ILE A 151 32.05 -45.07 18.07
N ILE A 152 33.37 -44.88 18.04
CA ILE A 152 34.00 -43.58 17.80
C ILE A 152 33.58 -43.02 16.44
N GLU A 153 33.68 -43.80 15.36
CA GLU A 153 33.27 -43.36 14.02
C GLU A 153 31.78 -42.98 13.97
N SER A 154 30.92 -43.76 14.65
CA SER A 154 29.49 -43.45 14.73
C SER A 154 29.21 -42.18 15.54
N GLU A 155 29.97 -41.93 16.61
CA GLU A 155 29.85 -40.75 17.45
C GLU A 155 30.34 -39.49 16.72
N GLU A 156 31.46 -39.57 16.00
CA GLU A 156 31.97 -38.48 15.16
C GLU A 156 30.98 -38.12 14.05
N HIS A 157 30.42 -39.12 13.35
CA HIS A 157 29.38 -38.87 12.34
C HIS A 157 28.11 -38.27 12.94
N TYR A 158 27.72 -38.71 14.15
CA TYR A 158 26.56 -38.19 14.86
C TYR A 158 26.74 -36.70 15.21
N HIS A 159 27.87 -36.34 15.81
CA HIS A 159 28.17 -34.95 16.14
C HIS A 159 28.28 -34.06 14.89
N PHE A 160 28.91 -34.56 13.82
CA PHE A 160 29.00 -33.83 12.56
C PHE A 160 27.62 -33.57 11.93
N ALA A 161 26.72 -34.57 11.96
CA ALA A 161 25.37 -34.42 11.44
C ALA A 161 24.55 -33.39 12.23
N LEU A 162 24.64 -33.40 13.57
CA LEU A 162 23.98 -32.42 14.42
C LEU A 162 24.51 -31.00 14.19
N GLN A 163 25.84 -30.86 14.10
CA GLN A 163 26.47 -29.57 13.85
C GLN A 163 26.10 -29.02 12.47
N SER A 164 26.13 -29.86 11.43
CA SER A 164 25.77 -29.47 10.06
C SER A 164 24.30 -29.06 9.94
N ALA A 165 23.42 -29.65 10.75
CA ALA A 165 22.01 -29.29 10.82
C ALA A 165 21.71 -28.17 11.84
N GLU A 166 22.74 -27.63 12.50
CA GLU A 166 22.64 -26.62 13.56
C GLU A 166 21.71 -27.02 14.73
N MET A 167 21.54 -28.32 14.95
CA MET A 167 20.61 -28.88 15.92
C MET A 167 21.29 -29.09 17.27
N GLY A 168 20.59 -28.71 18.34
CA GLY A 168 20.95 -29.10 19.69
C GLY A 168 20.26 -30.40 20.10
N THR A 169 20.83 -31.07 21.09
CA THR A 169 20.30 -32.26 21.74
C THR A 169 20.09 -32.05 23.23
N TRP A 170 19.05 -32.69 23.74
CA TRP A 170 18.70 -32.64 25.14
C TRP A 170 18.23 -34.00 25.62
N THR A 171 18.48 -34.26 26.89
CA THR A 171 18.00 -35.46 27.57
C THR A 171 17.42 -35.07 28.92
N LEU A 172 16.36 -35.74 29.33
CA LEU A 172 15.75 -35.62 30.64
C LEU A 172 15.76 -37.01 31.27
N ASN A 173 16.35 -37.10 32.45
CA ASN A 173 16.22 -38.28 33.28
C ASN A 173 14.88 -38.20 34.02
N CYS A 174 13.96 -39.11 33.72
CA CYS A 174 12.59 -39.06 34.23
C CYS A 174 12.48 -39.47 35.71
N LYS A 175 13.52 -40.11 36.28
CA LYS A 175 13.56 -40.55 37.68
C LYS A 175 13.90 -39.39 38.63
N ASN A 176 14.85 -38.55 38.25
CA ASN A 176 15.31 -37.41 39.08
C ASN A 176 14.98 -36.03 38.49
N TYR A 177 14.32 -35.97 37.33
CA TYR A 177 13.90 -34.74 36.65
C TYR A 177 15.04 -33.76 36.33
N LEU A 178 16.23 -34.30 36.05
CA LEU A 178 17.38 -33.50 35.60
C LEU A 178 17.48 -33.52 34.08
N VAL A 179 17.49 -32.32 33.50
CA VAL A 179 17.72 -32.08 32.07
C VAL A 179 19.21 -31.88 31.84
N ASN A 180 19.77 -32.63 30.91
CA ASN A 180 21.12 -32.44 30.38
C ASN A 180 21.01 -31.89 28.96
N TRP A 181 21.75 -30.83 28.69
CA TRP A 181 21.79 -30.14 27.40
C TRP A 181 23.19 -30.21 26.82
N ASP A 182 23.27 -30.44 25.52
CA ASP A 182 24.51 -30.21 24.81
C ASP A 182 24.86 -28.71 24.73
N GLU A 183 26.00 -28.40 24.14
CA GLU A 183 26.45 -27.02 23.97
C GLU A 183 25.45 -26.18 23.18
N ARG A 184 24.97 -26.69 22.05
CA ARG A 184 24.03 -25.98 21.18
C ARG A 184 22.70 -25.69 21.87
N THR A 185 22.09 -26.65 22.55
CA THR A 185 20.83 -26.42 23.28
C THR A 185 21.02 -25.41 24.39
N ARG A 186 22.17 -25.41 25.08
CA ARG A 186 22.47 -24.36 26.08
C ARG A 186 22.53 -22.97 25.47
N GLU A 187 23.16 -22.81 24.31
CA GLU A 187 23.15 -21.53 23.57
C GLU A 187 21.74 -21.10 23.22
N LEU A 188 20.90 -22.01 22.71
CA LEU A 188 19.51 -21.72 22.33
C LEU A 188 18.67 -21.24 23.52
N PHE A 189 18.95 -21.75 24.72
CA PHE A 189 18.29 -21.31 25.96
C PHE A 189 19.07 -20.19 26.70
N GLY A 190 20.23 -19.75 26.19
CA GLY A 190 21.02 -18.64 26.72
C GLY A 190 21.84 -18.94 27.99
N PHE A 191 22.28 -20.19 28.20
CA PHE A 191 23.09 -20.60 29.35
C PHE A 191 24.59 -20.68 29.03
N ALA A 192 25.45 -20.05 29.85
CA ALA A 192 26.90 -20.06 29.63
C ALA A 192 27.60 -21.38 29.98
N LYS A 193 27.29 -22.02 31.12
CA LYS A 193 27.89 -23.29 31.59
C LYS A 193 26.97 -24.00 32.60
N GLY A 194 27.08 -25.33 32.66
CA GLY A 194 26.34 -26.22 33.57
C GLY A 194 26.12 -27.59 32.93
N GLU A 195 26.08 -28.65 33.74
CA GLU A 195 25.87 -30.04 33.27
C GLU A 195 24.41 -30.49 33.38
N TYR A 196 23.70 -30.07 34.43
CA TYR A 196 22.33 -30.53 34.70
C TYR A 196 21.47 -29.37 35.21
N VAL A 197 20.26 -29.24 34.65
CA VAL A 197 19.27 -28.23 35.02
C VAL A 197 17.99 -28.95 35.44
N PRO A 198 17.46 -28.69 36.65
CA PRO A 198 16.16 -29.23 37.06
C PRO A 198 15.04 -28.82 36.07
N TYR A 199 14.16 -29.75 35.70
CA TYR A 199 13.11 -29.50 34.71
C TYR A 199 12.20 -28.30 35.04
N ASN A 200 11.90 -28.09 36.32
CA ASN A 200 11.11 -26.94 36.79
C ASN A 200 11.82 -25.59 36.55
N GLU A 201 13.15 -25.56 36.54
CA GLU A 201 13.92 -24.37 36.17
C GLU A 201 13.87 -24.13 34.66
N VAL A 202 13.86 -25.19 33.84
CA VAL A 202 13.71 -25.08 32.37
C VAL A 202 12.42 -24.37 31.97
N LEU A 203 11.30 -24.69 32.63
CA LEU A 203 10.01 -24.05 32.37
C LEU A 203 10.02 -22.53 32.58
N LYS A 204 10.94 -21.99 33.39
CA LYS A 204 11.04 -20.54 33.62
C LYS A 204 11.52 -19.78 32.37
N TYR A 205 12.32 -20.42 31.53
CA TYR A 205 12.88 -19.83 30.31
C TYR A 205 11.99 -20.02 29.08
N ILE A 206 10.92 -20.80 29.21
CA ILE A 206 9.85 -20.83 28.23
C ILE A 206 9.00 -19.56 28.40
N HIS A 207 8.57 -18.98 27.27
CA HIS A 207 7.72 -17.79 27.27
C HIS A 207 6.45 -18.03 28.11
N PRO A 208 6.00 -17.08 28.94
CA PRO A 208 4.91 -17.28 29.92
C PRO A 208 3.64 -17.91 29.35
N GLU A 209 3.24 -17.53 28.15
CA GLU A 209 2.06 -18.06 27.45
C GLU A 209 2.22 -19.52 26.99
N ASP A 210 3.44 -19.98 26.73
CA ASP A 210 3.73 -21.32 26.25
C ASP A 210 3.95 -22.32 27.40
N ARG A 211 4.32 -21.86 28.60
CA ARG A 211 4.73 -22.72 29.74
C ARG A 211 3.75 -23.83 30.07
N ASN A 212 2.47 -23.49 30.27
CA ASN A 212 1.44 -24.45 30.66
C ASN A 212 1.19 -25.49 29.56
N ARG A 213 1.19 -25.05 28.30
CA ARG A 213 1.03 -25.93 27.14
C ARG A 213 2.19 -26.91 27.07
N ILE A 214 3.43 -26.42 27.21
CA ILE A 214 4.62 -27.28 27.12
C ILE A 214 4.70 -28.27 28.28
N ASP A 215 4.42 -27.86 29.52
CA ASP A 215 4.35 -28.78 30.67
C ASP A 215 3.30 -29.89 30.46
N GLN A 216 2.14 -29.55 29.89
CA GLN A 216 1.12 -30.54 29.54
C GLN A 216 1.59 -31.49 28.44
N GLU A 217 2.21 -31.00 27.37
CA GLU A 217 2.72 -31.85 26.29
C GLU A 217 3.83 -32.78 26.79
N VAL A 218 4.72 -32.32 27.66
CA VAL A 218 5.73 -33.18 28.30
C VAL A 218 5.06 -34.27 29.13
N LYS A 219 4.08 -33.93 30.00
CA LYS A 219 3.34 -34.92 30.80
C LYS A 219 2.59 -35.94 29.93
N LYS A 220 2.01 -35.50 28.82
CA LYS A 220 1.37 -36.38 27.84
C LYS A 220 2.38 -37.34 27.23
N SER A 221 3.55 -36.86 26.80
CA SER A 221 4.60 -37.69 26.22
C SER A 221 5.16 -38.70 27.23
N LEU A 222 5.22 -38.36 28.51
CA LEU A 222 5.65 -39.29 29.58
C LEU A 222 4.66 -40.43 29.85
N THR A 223 3.46 -40.40 29.25
CA THR A 223 2.46 -41.47 29.39
C THR A 223 2.68 -42.55 28.33
N TYR A 224 2.84 -43.81 28.74
CA TYR A 224 3.13 -44.95 27.85
C TYR A 224 2.15 -45.09 26.67
N GLN A 225 0.85 -44.84 26.91
CA GLN A 225 -0.20 -44.92 25.88
C GLN A 225 0.03 -43.98 24.68
N ASN A 226 0.74 -42.87 24.88
CA ASN A 226 1.02 -41.87 23.85
C ASN A 226 2.31 -42.17 23.05
N LYS A 227 2.88 -43.37 23.22
CA LYS A 227 4.08 -43.86 22.50
C LYS A 227 5.34 -43.01 22.69
N GLY A 228 5.34 -42.11 23.67
CA GLY A 228 6.50 -41.30 24.01
C GLY A 228 6.86 -40.21 23.02
N VAL A 229 6.04 -39.90 22.01
CA VAL A 229 6.42 -38.92 20.97
C VAL A 229 6.22 -37.49 21.48
N TYR A 230 7.16 -36.61 21.17
CA TYR A 230 7.12 -35.19 21.47
C TYR A 230 7.53 -34.40 20.23
N ASP A 231 6.68 -33.47 19.79
CA ASP A 231 6.94 -32.61 18.64
C ASP A 231 6.20 -31.28 18.89
N VAL A 232 6.95 -30.24 19.26
CA VAL A 232 6.36 -28.95 19.66
C VAL A 232 7.21 -27.78 19.18
N GLN A 233 6.53 -26.66 18.91
CA GLN A 233 7.16 -25.37 18.68
C GLN A 233 6.76 -24.41 19.79
N PHE A 234 7.71 -23.68 20.35
CA PHE A 234 7.46 -22.71 21.41
C PHE A 234 8.53 -21.64 21.50
N ARG A 235 8.17 -20.54 22.17
CA ARG A 235 9.09 -19.44 22.43
C ARG A 235 9.91 -19.70 23.69
N THR A 236 11.19 -19.39 23.62
CA THR A 236 12.10 -19.30 24.76
C THR A 236 12.62 -17.88 24.90
N ILE A 237 12.95 -17.50 26.13
CA ILE A 237 13.59 -16.24 26.47
C ILE A 237 14.96 -16.60 27.04
N GLY A 238 16.02 -16.22 26.34
CA GLY A 238 17.37 -16.61 26.73
C GLY A 238 17.73 -16.14 28.13
N ALA A 239 18.34 -17.03 28.93
CA ALA A 239 18.58 -16.79 30.35
C ALA A 239 19.49 -15.59 30.65
N GLN A 240 20.44 -15.30 29.75
CA GLN A 240 21.43 -14.23 29.92
C GLN A 240 21.18 -13.02 29.01
N ASP A 241 20.73 -13.26 27.78
CA ASP A 241 20.55 -12.20 26.78
C ASP A 241 19.11 -11.70 26.66
N LEU A 242 18.17 -12.37 27.34
CA LEU A 242 16.74 -12.08 27.31
C LEU A 242 16.14 -12.05 25.90
N GLN A 243 16.80 -12.66 24.92
CA GLN A 243 16.33 -12.68 23.55
C GLN A 243 15.24 -13.73 23.37
N LEU A 244 14.19 -13.34 22.66
CA LEU A 244 13.11 -14.23 22.26
C LEU A 244 13.56 -15.10 21.09
N ARG A 245 13.43 -16.43 21.24
CA ARG A 245 13.71 -17.41 20.18
C ARG A 245 12.54 -18.37 20.02
N TRP A 246 12.23 -18.75 18.80
CA TRP A 246 11.32 -19.85 18.50
C TRP A 246 12.12 -21.13 18.34
N LEU A 247 11.79 -22.15 19.12
CA LEU A 247 12.43 -23.45 19.04
C LEU A 247 11.44 -24.51 18.55
N HIS A 248 11.91 -25.37 17.66
CA HIS A 248 11.27 -26.64 17.33
C HIS A 248 11.94 -27.75 18.11
N CYS A 249 11.24 -28.33 19.08
CA CYS A 249 11.74 -29.46 19.85
C CYS A 249 11.03 -30.74 19.44
N LYS A 250 11.82 -31.76 19.08
CA LYS A 250 11.32 -33.11 18.81
C LYS A 250 11.99 -34.09 19.73
N GLY A 251 11.26 -35.06 20.28
CA GLY A 251 11.85 -36.02 21.21
C GLY A 251 11.05 -37.30 21.34
N ARG A 252 11.66 -38.26 22.02
CA ARG A 252 11.06 -39.54 22.35
C ARG A 252 11.35 -39.95 23.78
N VAL A 253 10.32 -40.44 24.47
CA VAL A 253 10.42 -41.08 25.78
C VAL A 253 10.70 -42.58 25.62
N TYR A 254 11.69 -43.05 26.36
CA TYR A 254 12.10 -44.44 26.49
C TYR A 254 11.60 -44.97 27.84
N PHE A 255 10.89 -46.09 27.79
CA PHE A 255 10.26 -46.70 28.94
C PHE A 255 11.02 -47.96 29.36
N ASP A 256 11.04 -48.25 30.65
CA ASP A 256 11.61 -49.48 31.19
C ASP A 256 10.68 -50.69 31.02
N GLN A 257 11.08 -51.84 31.58
CA GLN A 257 10.32 -53.10 31.50
C GLN A 257 8.96 -53.02 32.22
N ASP A 258 8.79 -52.11 33.17
CA ASP A 258 7.56 -51.88 33.94
C ASP A 258 6.70 -50.75 33.33
N GLN A 259 7.00 -50.36 32.08
CA GLN A 259 6.34 -49.29 31.32
C GLN A 259 6.44 -47.91 31.99
N GLN A 260 7.42 -47.71 32.89
CA GLN A 260 7.68 -46.41 33.50
C GLN A 260 8.67 -45.62 32.63
N PRO A 261 8.51 -44.28 32.53
CA PRO A 261 9.42 -43.46 31.74
C PRO A 261 10.80 -43.43 32.40
N GLU A 262 11.84 -43.80 31.66
CA GLU A 262 13.22 -43.83 32.16
C GLU A 262 14.04 -42.65 31.63
N TRP A 263 14.00 -42.44 30.32
CA TRP A 263 14.76 -41.40 29.63
C TRP A 263 13.89 -40.68 28.61
N PHE A 264 14.06 -39.37 28.48
CA PHE A 264 13.41 -38.59 27.44
C PHE A 264 14.46 -37.80 26.69
N ALA A 265 14.71 -38.15 25.43
CA ALA A 265 15.76 -37.55 24.63
C ALA A 265 15.17 -36.90 23.37
N GLY A 266 15.79 -35.82 22.91
CA GLY A 266 15.31 -35.11 21.74
C GLY A 266 16.31 -34.12 21.18
N THR A 267 15.85 -33.40 20.16
CA THR A 267 16.56 -32.34 19.48
C THR A 267 15.82 -31.01 19.63
N ALA A 268 16.55 -29.91 19.48
CA ALA A 268 16.05 -28.55 19.46
C ALA A 268 16.66 -27.79 18.29
N ILE A 269 15.82 -27.13 17.49
CA ILE A 269 16.23 -26.34 16.34
C ILE A 269 15.72 -24.91 16.52
N ASP A 270 16.56 -23.91 16.26
CA ASP A 270 16.12 -22.52 16.18
C ASP A 270 15.36 -22.28 14.87
N ILE A 271 14.09 -21.93 14.99
CA ILE A 271 13.20 -21.61 13.87
C ILE A 271 12.78 -20.13 13.91
N THR A 272 13.50 -19.28 14.65
CA THR A 272 13.17 -17.86 14.83
C THR A 272 13.12 -17.12 13.50
N THR A 273 14.14 -17.27 12.64
CA THR A 273 14.18 -16.62 11.33
C THR A 273 13.00 -17.03 10.45
N GLN A 274 12.68 -18.32 10.43
CA GLN A 274 11.58 -18.88 9.63
C GLN A 274 10.22 -18.32 10.09
N HIS A 275 9.99 -18.26 11.41
CA HIS A 275 8.78 -17.65 11.97
C HIS A 275 8.70 -16.15 11.65
N GLN A 276 9.79 -15.40 11.78
CA GLN A 276 9.83 -13.98 11.46
C GLN A 276 9.57 -13.70 9.97
N GLU A 277 10.07 -14.55 9.08
CA GLU A 277 9.81 -14.45 7.64
C GLU A 277 8.35 -14.73 7.31
N HIS A 278 7.77 -15.77 7.94
CA HIS A 278 6.37 -16.10 7.77
C HIS A 278 5.44 -14.98 8.26
N GLU A 279 5.68 -14.44 9.46
CA GLU A 279 4.91 -13.33 10.03
C GLU A 279 5.03 -12.05 9.16
N LYS A 280 6.21 -11.76 8.62
CA LYS A 280 6.41 -10.64 7.68
C LYS A 280 5.60 -10.84 6.41
N LEU A 281 5.60 -12.04 5.83
CA LEU A 281 4.81 -12.35 4.63
C LEU A 281 3.30 -12.19 4.90
N GLU A 282 2.81 -12.70 6.02
CA GLU A 282 1.40 -12.52 6.41
C GLU A 282 1.05 -11.03 6.58
N THR A 283 1.91 -10.27 7.24
CA THR A 283 1.72 -8.83 7.44
C THR A 283 1.71 -8.07 6.10
N ILE A 284 2.60 -8.41 5.17
CA ILE A 284 2.64 -7.83 3.83
C ILE A 284 1.37 -8.17 3.05
N HIS A 285 0.93 -9.43 3.07
CA HIS A 285 -0.33 -9.84 2.41
C HIS A 285 -1.53 -9.08 2.96
N GLN A 286 -1.64 -8.93 4.29
CA GLN A 286 -2.70 -8.14 4.92
C GLN A 286 -2.63 -6.66 4.51
N LEU A 287 -1.42 -6.08 4.43
CA LEU A 287 -1.22 -4.70 4.01
C LEU A 287 -1.64 -4.47 2.55
N ILE A 288 -1.28 -5.38 1.65
CA ILE A 288 -1.67 -5.35 0.23
C ILE A 288 -3.19 -5.45 0.12
N ALA A 289 -3.81 -6.45 0.76
CA ALA A 289 -5.27 -6.62 0.73
C ALA A 289 -6.01 -5.37 1.24
N LYS A 290 -5.49 -4.74 2.32
CA LYS A 290 -6.04 -3.50 2.86
C LYS A 290 -5.88 -2.32 1.89
N ARG A 291 -4.70 -2.16 1.27
CA ARG A 291 -4.42 -1.11 0.28
C ARG A 291 -5.32 -1.27 -0.95
N ASP A 292 -5.47 -2.49 -1.45
CA ASP A 292 -6.32 -2.79 -2.60
C ASP A 292 -7.80 -2.51 -2.31
N GLN A 293 -8.27 -2.87 -1.11
CA GLN A 293 -9.63 -2.55 -0.69
C GLN A 293 -9.84 -1.03 -0.59
N GLN A 294 -8.91 -0.30 0.02
CA GLN A 294 -8.97 1.17 0.11
C GLN A 294 -8.98 1.82 -1.27
N PHE A 295 -8.13 1.34 -2.18
CA PHE A 295 -8.07 1.82 -3.55
C PHE A 295 -9.40 1.60 -4.29
N ARG A 296 -9.98 0.39 -4.21
CA ARG A 296 -11.29 0.09 -4.81
C ARG A 296 -12.39 1.02 -4.29
N MET A 297 -12.48 1.22 -2.98
CA MET A 297 -13.48 2.12 -2.37
C MET A 297 -13.33 3.57 -2.86
N ILE A 298 -12.10 4.08 -3.02
CA ILE A 298 -11.85 5.44 -3.51
C ILE A 298 -12.29 5.56 -4.98
N VAL A 299 -11.93 4.58 -5.81
CA VAL A 299 -12.27 4.55 -7.25
C VAL A 299 -13.77 4.48 -7.46
N GLU A 300 -14.46 3.62 -6.71
CA GLU A 300 -15.91 3.47 -6.73
C GLU A 300 -16.61 4.74 -6.25
N ALA A 301 -16.21 5.31 -5.11
CA ALA A 301 -16.80 6.53 -4.56
C ALA A 301 -16.59 7.75 -5.48
N ALA A 302 -15.45 7.81 -6.18
CA ALA A 302 -15.16 8.85 -7.16
C ALA A 302 -15.87 8.62 -8.51
N GLY A 303 -16.49 7.45 -8.72
CA GLY A 303 -17.15 7.11 -9.97
C GLY A 303 -16.19 7.00 -11.16
N ILE A 304 -14.93 6.63 -10.92
CA ILE A 304 -13.87 6.56 -11.94
C ILE A 304 -13.88 5.18 -12.62
N GLY A 305 -13.94 5.19 -13.96
CA GLY A 305 -13.67 4.00 -14.77
C GLY A 305 -12.17 3.75 -14.87
N ILE A 306 -11.71 2.52 -14.71
CA ILE A 306 -10.30 2.13 -14.91
C ILE A 306 -10.25 1.11 -16.04
N PHE A 307 -9.26 1.27 -16.92
CA PHE A 307 -8.97 0.32 -17.96
C PHE A 307 -7.48 -0.01 -18.05
N SER A 308 -7.18 -1.23 -18.49
CA SER A 308 -5.88 -1.62 -19.01
C SER A 308 -6.04 -2.17 -20.43
N ILE A 309 -5.01 -1.99 -21.26
CA ILE A 309 -4.95 -2.54 -22.62
C ILE A 309 -3.61 -3.22 -22.80
N ASP A 310 -3.65 -4.49 -23.20
CA ASP A 310 -2.49 -5.18 -23.74
C ASP A 310 -2.38 -4.86 -25.23
N MET A 311 -1.30 -4.17 -25.61
CA MET A 311 -1.11 -3.70 -26.99
C MET A 311 -0.68 -4.80 -27.97
N GLU A 312 -0.29 -5.98 -27.49
CA GLU A 312 0.01 -7.14 -28.34
C GLU A 312 -1.27 -7.94 -28.62
N THR A 313 -2.00 -8.29 -27.56
CA THR A 313 -3.21 -9.13 -27.69
C THR A 313 -4.46 -8.32 -28.04
N LYS A 314 -4.40 -7.00 -27.88
CA LYS A 314 -5.52 -6.05 -28.02
C LYS A 314 -6.69 -6.35 -27.10
N THR A 315 -6.41 -7.01 -25.98
CA THR A 315 -7.40 -7.29 -24.94
C THR A 315 -7.45 -6.15 -23.94
N MET A 316 -8.64 -5.90 -23.39
CA MET A 316 -8.86 -4.84 -22.40
C MET A 316 -9.45 -5.42 -21.12
N GLU A 317 -8.94 -4.95 -19.99
CA GLU A 317 -9.57 -5.18 -18.70
C GLU A 317 -10.19 -3.88 -18.21
N LEU A 318 -11.47 -3.93 -17.87
CA LEU A 318 -12.24 -2.78 -17.42
C LEU A 318 -12.80 -3.06 -16.03
N ASN A 319 -12.74 -2.07 -15.13
CA ASN A 319 -13.52 -2.13 -13.90
C ASN A 319 -15.02 -1.93 -14.20
N ASP A 320 -15.86 -2.25 -13.20
CA ASP A 320 -17.33 -2.19 -13.34
C ASP A 320 -17.81 -0.81 -13.80
N ARG A 321 -17.24 0.25 -13.22
CA ARG A 321 -17.61 1.62 -13.59
C ARG A 321 -17.29 1.95 -15.05
N CYS A 322 -16.14 1.51 -15.56
CA CYS A 322 -15.80 1.70 -16.97
C CYS A 322 -16.74 0.90 -17.88
N ARG A 323 -17.15 -0.31 -17.47
CA ARG A 323 -18.15 -1.09 -18.21
C ARG A 323 -19.49 -0.36 -18.28
N GLU A 324 -19.97 0.19 -17.17
CA GLU A 324 -21.20 0.98 -17.13
C GLU A 324 -21.15 2.23 -18.02
N LEU A 325 -20.01 2.95 -18.01
CA LEU A 325 -19.86 4.18 -18.79
C LEU A 325 -20.02 3.94 -20.28
N PHE A 326 -19.45 2.85 -20.79
CA PHE A 326 -19.47 2.47 -22.20
C PHE A 326 -20.64 1.55 -22.58
N GLY A 327 -21.36 0.98 -21.60
CA GLY A 327 -22.49 0.08 -21.81
C GLY A 327 -22.09 -1.37 -22.11
N PHE A 328 -20.99 -1.85 -21.51
CA PHE A 328 -20.44 -3.20 -21.68
C PHE A 328 -20.81 -4.19 -20.55
N ASP A 329 -21.91 -3.93 -19.83
CA ASP A 329 -22.30 -4.68 -18.62
C ASP A 329 -22.32 -6.22 -18.76
N GLN A 330 -22.55 -6.73 -19.98
CA GLN A 330 -22.68 -8.17 -20.27
C GLN A 330 -21.68 -8.68 -21.31
N GLN A 331 -20.69 -7.87 -21.70
CA GLN A 331 -19.71 -8.25 -22.70
C GLN A 331 -18.44 -8.79 -22.03
N ASP A 332 -18.22 -10.09 -22.19
CA ASP A 332 -16.96 -10.75 -21.85
C ASP A 332 -15.92 -10.52 -22.94
N ASN A 333 -14.64 -10.50 -22.57
CA ASN A 333 -13.49 -10.32 -23.47
C ASN A 333 -13.60 -9.08 -24.38
N ILE A 334 -13.64 -7.90 -23.75
CA ILE A 334 -13.65 -6.61 -24.46
C ILE A 334 -12.30 -6.43 -25.15
N LYS A 335 -12.33 -6.13 -26.46
CA LYS A 335 -11.13 -5.79 -27.21
C LYS A 335 -11.01 -4.28 -27.39
N GLU A 336 -9.81 -3.84 -27.74
CA GLU A 336 -9.54 -2.45 -28.11
C GLU A 336 -10.57 -1.94 -29.15
N ALA A 337 -10.84 -2.72 -30.20
CA ALA A 337 -11.77 -2.33 -31.24
C ALA A 337 -13.20 -2.04 -30.72
N ASP A 338 -13.73 -2.85 -29.79
CA ASP A 338 -15.05 -2.65 -29.20
C ASP A 338 -15.14 -1.29 -28.48
N PHE A 339 -14.06 -0.93 -27.77
CA PHE A 339 -13.93 0.31 -27.03
C PHE A 339 -13.86 1.51 -27.97
N PHE A 340 -13.01 1.45 -28.99
CA PHE A 340 -12.86 2.52 -29.99
C PHE A 340 -14.12 2.71 -30.85
N ASP A 341 -14.92 1.67 -31.07
CA ASP A 341 -16.18 1.77 -31.80
C ASP A 341 -17.22 2.66 -31.09
N GLN A 342 -17.17 2.78 -29.76
CA GLN A 342 -18.06 3.68 -29.02
C GLN A 342 -17.63 5.14 -29.12
N ILE A 343 -16.37 5.43 -29.45
CA ILE A 343 -15.87 6.80 -29.64
C ILE A 343 -16.51 7.38 -30.92
N LEU A 344 -17.02 8.61 -30.84
CA LEU A 344 -17.60 9.27 -32.02
C LEU A 344 -16.56 9.39 -33.16
N PRO A 345 -16.97 9.25 -34.44
CA PRO A 345 -16.04 9.15 -35.57
C PRO A 345 -14.99 10.28 -35.66
N GLN A 346 -15.37 11.51 -35.30
CA GLN A 346 -14.48 12.68 -35.34
C GLN A 346 -13.31 12.61 -34.35
N TYR A 347 -13.39 11.77 -33.31
CA TYR A 347 -12.33 11.62 -32.31
C TYR A 347 -11.47 10.37 -32.50
N ARG A 348 -11.92 9.37 -33.28
CA ARG A 348 -11.26 8.06 -33.36
C ARG A 348 -9.79 8.13 -33.77
N THR A 349 -9.47 8.88 -34.81
CA THR A 349 -8.09 9.04 -35.29
C THR A 349 -7.22 9.74 -34.25
N ILE A 350 -7.74 10.80 -33.62
CA ILE A 350 -7.02 11.57 -32.59
C ILE A 350 -6.67 10.67 -31.41
N ILE A 351 -7.63 9.90 -30.90
CA ILE A 351 -7.39 9.01 -29.75
C ILE A 351 -6.45 7.86 -30.12
N HIS A 352 -6.56 7.32 -31.33
CA HIS A 352 -5.67 6.27 -31.81
C HIS A 352 -4.21 6.76 -31.86
N ASP A 353 -3.98 7.95 -32.41
CA ASP A 353 -2.64 8.55 -32.50
C ASP A 353 -2.06 8.82 -31.10
N VAL A 354 -2.88 9.26 -30.15
CA VAL A 354 -2.47 9.43 -28.74
C VAL A 354 -1.99 8.10 -28.14
N PHE A 355 -2.71 7.00 -28.37
CA PHE A 355 -2.35 5.70 -27.79
C PHE A 355 -1.06 5.16 -28.43
N LEU A 356 -0.87 5.35 -29.73
CA LEU A 356 0.39 5.03 -30.41
C LEU A 356 1.55 5.86 -29.83
N GLU A 357 1.36 7.17 -29.67
CA GLU A 357 2.39 8.05 -29.11
C GLU A 357 2.79 7.64 -27.69
N VAL A 358 1.81 7.31 -26.84
CA VAL A 358 2.03 6.85 -25.46
C VAL A 358 2.88 5.60 -25.44
N THR A 359 2.60 4.60 -26.30
CA THR A 359 3.40 3.37 -26.35
C THR A 359 4.85 3.59 -26.78
N HIS A 360 5.09 4.53 -27.70
CA HIS A 360 6.44 4.83 -28.21
C HIS A 360 7.26 5.72 -27.27
N LYS A 361 6.62 6.72 -26.65
CA LYS A 361 7.31 7.74 -25.83
C LYS A 361 7.26 7.46 -24.34
N GLN A 362 6.44 6.51 -23.89
CA GLN A 362 6.15 6.23 -22.48
C GLN A 362 5.71 7.48 -21.70
N SER A 363 5.03 8.40 -22.38
CA SER A 363 4.52 9.64 -21.80
C SER A 363 3.09 9.46 -21.31
N PRO A 364 2.67 10.18 -20.26
CA PRO A 364 1.28 10.22 -19.88
C PRO A 364 0.44 10.89 -20.97
N PHE A 365 -0.83 10.51 -21.07
CA PHE A 365 -1.83 11.16 -21.92
C PHE A 365 -2.96 11.76 -21.09
N ASP A 366 -3.58 12.78 -21.65
CA ASP A 366 -4.82 13.40 -21.16
C ASP A 366 -5.64 13.81 -22.38
N CYS A 367 -6.75 13.11 -22.61
CA CYS A 367 -7.60 13.34 -23.76
C CYS A 367 -9.07 13.39 -23.34
N GLN A 368 -9.85 14.11 -24.12
CA GLN A 368 -11.29 14.24 -23.92
C GLN A 368 -11.98 13.92 -25.23
N CYS A 369 -13.02 13.09 -25.16
CA CYS A 369 -13.81 12.75 -26.33
C CYS A 369 -15.26 12.45 -25.96
N GLU A 370 -16.12 12.57 -26.97
CA GLU A 370 -17.49 12.12 -26.87
C GLU A 370 -17.59 10.65 -27.28
N ILE A 371 -18.32 9.89 -26.48
CA ILE A 371 -18.67 8.52 -26.79
C ILE A 371 -20.18 8.38 -26.93
N LYS A 372 -20.60 7.32 -27.63
CA LYS A 372 -21.96 6.84 -27.63
C LYS A 372 -22.04 5.63 -26.71
N ASP A 373 -22.86 5.72 -25.67
CA ASP A 373 -23.14 4.60 -24.77
C ASP A 373 -23.83 3.47 -25.55
N LYS A 374 -23.24 2.27 -25.54
CA LYS A 374 -23.74 1.11 -26.31
C LYS A 374 -25.13 0.67 -25.86
N LYS A 375 -25.45 0.82 -24.58
CA LYS A 375 -26.71 0.37 -23.95
C LYS A 375 -27.82 1.39 -24.13
N THR A 376 -27.54 2.66 -23.85
CA THR A 376 -28.57 3.72 -23.84
C THR A 376 -28.62 4.53 -25.14
N GLY A 377 -27.56 4.48 -25.95
CA GLY A 377 -27.40 5.30 -27.14
C GLY A 377 -27.14 6.78 -26.85
N LYS A 378 -27.07 7.19 -25.58
CA LYS A 378 -26.81 8.57 -25.17
C LYS A 378 -25.35 8.95 -25.46
N ILE A 379 -25.14 10.21 -25.80
CA ILE A 379 -23.79 10.78 -25.95
C ILE A 379 -23.29 11.20 -24.58
N LYS A 380 -22.05 10.84 -24.23
CA LYS A 380 -21.37 11.22 -22.99
C LYS A 380 -20.04 11.87 -23.32
N TRP A 381 -19.65 12.88 -22.55
CA TRP A 381 -18.30 13.46 -22.58
C TRP A 381 -17.42 12.76 -21.56
N LEU A 382 -16.37 12.11 -22.02
CA LEU A 382 -15.43 11.41 -21.16
C LEU A 382 -14.04 12.03 -21.27
N ARG A 383 -13.39 12.20 -20.11
CA ARG A 383 -11.96 12.51 -20.00
C ARG A 383 -11.21 11.24 -19.64
N SER A 384 -10.17 10.93 -20.40
CA SER A 384 -9.29 9.79 -20.18
C SER A 384 -7.88 10.27 -19.88
N ILE A 385 -7.31 9.81 -18.78
CA ILE A 385 -5.96 10.14 -18.33
C ILE A 385 -5.22 8.87 -17.99
N GLY A 386 -3.98 8.74 -18.41
CA GLY A 386 -3.25 7.49 -18.23
C GLY A 386 -1.82 7.54 -18.75
N GLY A 387 -1.23 6.37 -18.91
CA GLY A 387 0.11 6.19 -19.45
C GLY A 387 0.37 4.75 -19.84
N SER A 388 1.58 4.46 -20.30
CA SER A 388 2.01 3.09 -20.60
C SER A 388 3.12 2.62 -19.66
N GLN A 389 3.17 1.32 -19.44
CA GLN A 389 4.29 0.64 -18.79
C GLN A 389 4.78 -0.50 -19.68
N LEU A 390 6.10 -0.64 -19.77
CA LEU A 390 6.72 -1.84 -20.34
C LEU A 390 6.89 -2.86 -19.22
N GLU A 391 6.31 -4.04 -19.40
CA GLU A 391 6.44 -5.11 -18.42
C GLU A 391 7.83 -5.74 -18.52
N SER A 392 8.56 -5.75 -17.41
CA SER A 392 10.01 -6.02 -17.33
C SER A 392 10.42 -7.41 -17.86
N ASP A 393 9.49 -8.37 -17.85
CA ASP A 393 9.76 -9.77 -18.20
C ASP A 393 9.34 -10.16 -19.62
N THR A 394 8.49 -9.38 -20.31
CA THR A 394 7.75 -9.88 -21.49
C THR A 394 7.82 -8.98 -22.73
N THR A 395 8.48 -7.82 -22.66
CA THR A 395 8.40 -6.75 -23.70
C THR A 395 6.97 -6.28 -24.01
N ARG A 396 5.98 -6.66 -23.20
CA ARG A 396 4.58 -6.28 -23.38
C ARG A 396 4.37 -4.82 -23.03
N HIS A 397 3.78 -4.10 -23.97
CA HIS A 397 3.33 -2.73 -23.77
C HIS A 397 1.91 -2.74 -23.22
N MET A 398 1.78 -2.36 -21.95
CA MET A 398 0.50 -2.16 -21.30
C MET A 398 0.15 -0.68 -21.26
N ILE A 399 -1.07 -0.31 -21.65
CA ILE A 399 -1.62 1.03 -21.42
C ILE A 399 -2.60 0.95 -20.25
N TYR A 400 -2.48 1.86 -19.30
CA TYR A 400 -3.40 2.01 -18.19
C TYR A 400 -4.03 3.39 -18.24
N GLY A 401 -5.32 3.49 -17.91
CA GLY A 401 -5.98 4.78 -17.83
C GLY A 401 -7.18 4.80 -16.91
N ALA A 402 -7.50 6.01 -16.47
CA ALA A 402 -8.69 6.35 -15.71
C ALA A 402 -9.60 7.23 -16.58
N ILE A 403 -10.90 6.94 -16.52
CA ILE A 403 -11.95 7.59 -17.29
C ILE A 403 -12.93 8.24 -16.33
N ILE A 404 -13.19 9.52 -16.57
CA ILE A 404 -14.06 10.36 -15.77
C ILE A 404 -15.19 10.86 -16.68
N ASP A 405 -16.43 10.71 -16.23
CA ASP A 405 -17.59 11.28 -16.91
C ASP A 405 -17.69 12.77 -16.60
N SER A 406 -17.44 13.60 -17.62
CA SER A 406 -17.50 15.06 -17.55
C SER A 406 -18.70 15.62 -18.31
N THR A 407 -19.75 14.82 -18.54
CA THR A 407 -20.94 15.23 -19.30
C THR A 407 -21.65 16.41 -18.65
N ASN A 408 -21.91 16.34 -17.35
CA ASN A 408 -22.60 17.42 -16.64
C ASN A 408 -21.80 18.74 -16.67
N ASP A 409 -20.49 18.67 -16.41
CA ASP A 409 -19.61 19.83 -16.45
C ASP A 409 -19.63 20.50 -17.83
N LYS A 410 -19.58 19.69 -18.90
CA LYS A 410 -19.64 20.19 -20.28
C LYS A 410 -21.01 20.76 -20.64
N GLU A 411 -22.09 20.18 -20.16
CA GLU A 411 -23.44 20.74 -20.36
C GLU A 411 -23.63 22.07 -19.64
N GLU A 412 -23.11 22.22 -18.41
CA GLU A 412 -23.15 23.48 -17.67
C GLU A 412 -22.30 24.55 -18.34
N GLU A 413 -21.08 24.21 -18.77
CA GLU A 413 -20.20 25.09 -19.54
C GLU A 413 -20.91 25.56 -20.83
N ARG A 414 -21.56 24.64 -21.56
CA ARG A 414 -22.34 24.98 -22.76
C ARG A 414 -23.51 25.90 -22.44
N LYS A 415 -24.32 25.59 -21.42
CA LYS A 415 -25.45 26.44 -21.00
C LYS A 415 -24.99 27.86 -20.65
N LYS A 416 -23.82 28.00 -20.02
CA LYS A 416 -23.22 29.30 -19.69
C LYS A 416 -22.80 30.07 -20.95
N LEU A 417 -22.16 29.40 -21.90
CA LEU A 417 -21.77 30.00 -23.18
C LEU A 417 -23.01 30.41 -24.01
N ASP A 418 -24.01 29.54 -24.07
CA ASP A 418 -25.29 29.82 -24.75
C ASP A 418 -26.00 31.03 -24.12
N PHE A 419 -26.02 31.10 -22.79
CA PHE A 419 -26.56 32.26 -22.06
C PHE A 419 -25.83 33.55 -22.40
N ILE A 420 -24.48 33.55 -22.41
CA ILE A 420 -23.68 34.73 -22.77
C ILE A 420 -23.97 35.16 -24.22
N SER A 421 -24.09 34.19 -25.14
CA SER A 421 -24.40 34.44 -26.55
C SER A 421 -25.78 35.09 -26.73
N ILE A 422 -26.81 34.51 -26.10
CA ILE A 422 -28.19 35.03 -26.15
C ILE A 422 -28.27 36.42 -25.53
N ALA A 423 -27.66 36.63 -24.35
CA ALA A 423 -27.65 37.92 -23.68
C ALA A 423 -27.00 39.01 -24.54
N SER A 424 -25.88 38.67 -25.19
CA SER A 424 -25.20 39.58 -26.11
C SER A 424 -26.07 39.95 -27.31
N HIS A 425 -26.76 38.97 -27.91
CA HIS A 425 -27.66 39.21 -29.03
C HIS A 425 -28.86 40.09 -28.62
N GLU A 426 -29.56 39.73 -27.53
CA GLU A 426 -30.73 40.46 -27.02
C GLU A 426 -30.40 41.88 -26.55
N LEU A 427 -29.18 42.15 -26.09
CA LEU A 427 -28.73 43.52 -25.79
C LEU A 427 -28.38 44.31 -27.05
N LYS A 428 -27.77 43.65 -28.06
CA LYS A 428 -27.34 44.31 -29.30
C LYS A 428 -28.52 44.83 -30.12
N THR A 429 -29.64 44.11 -30.17
CA THR A 429 -30.84 44.51 -30.92
C THR A 429 -31.43 45.87 -30.48
N PRO A 430 -31.85 46.07 -29.21
CA PRO A 430 -32.39 47.35 -28.76
C PRO A 430 -31.34 48.47 -28.84
N LEU A 431 -30.06 48.16 -28.58
CA LEU A 431 -28.98 49.13 -28.70
C LEU A 431 -28.81 49.63 -30.14
N THR A 432 -28.87 48.73 -31.12
CA THR A 432 -28.76 49.08 -32.54
C THR A 432 -29.94 49.91 -33.00
N SER A 433 -31.16 49.56 -32.59
CA SER A 433 -32.36 50.37 -32.87
C SER A 433 -32.29 51.75 -32.20
N LEU A 434 -31.84 51.81 -30.95
CA LEU A 434 -31.66 53.06 -30.21
C LEU A 434 -30.67 54.00 -30.92
N ILE A 435 -29.51 53.46 -31.32
CA ILE A 435 -28.50 54.21 -32.09
C ILE A 435 -29.10 54.70 -33.41
N ALA A 436 -29.83 53.85 -34.14
CA ALA A 436 -30.44 54.21 -35.41
C ALA A 436 -31.44 55.38 -35.27
N TYR A 437 -32.31 55.36 -34.26
CA TYR A 437 -33.26 56.46 -34.01
C TYR A 437 -32.54 57.77 -33.65
N ILE A 438 -31.48 57.70 -32.83
CA ILE A 438 -30.66 58.87 -32.49
C ILE A 438 -29.96 59.43 -33.73
N GLN A 439 -29.38 58.56 -34.58
CA GLN A 439 -28.75 58.97 -35.83
C GLN A 439 -29.75 59.63 -36.79
N LEU A 440 -30.97 59.11 -36.89
CA LEU A 440 -32.03 59.71 -37.71
C LEU A 440 -32.46 61.09 -37.19
N LEU A 441 -32.50 61.27 -35.87
CA LEU A 441 -32.78 62.56 -35.24
C LEU A 441 -31.68 63.59 -35.56
N GLN A 442 -30.41 63.18 -35.49
CA GLN A 442 -29.24 64.03 -35.79
C GLN A 442 -29.14 64.36 -37.29
N ALA A 443 -29.28 63.38 -38.18
CA ALA A 443 -29.08 63.57 -39.62
C ALA A 443 -30.15 64.43 -40.30
N LYS A 444 -31.34 64.56 -39.69
CA LYS A 444 -32.48 65.33 -40.22
C LYS A 444 -32.88 66.49 -39.31
N GLU A 445 -31.93 66.98 -38.53
CA GLU A 445 -32.06 68.11 -37.62
C GLU A 445 -32.40 69.38 -38.42
N GLY A 446 -33.70 69.69 -38.53
CA GLY A 446 -34.24 70.82 -39.30
C GLY A 446 -35.28 70.45 -40.37
N THR A 447 -35.35 69.19 -40.82
CA THR A 447 -36.35 68.73 -41.82
C THR A 447 -37.40 67.78 -41.26
N LEU A 448 -37.20 67.25 -40.05
CA LEU A 448 -38.19 66.42 -39.35
C LEU A 448 -39.32 67.26 -38.75
N SER A 449 -40.57 66.84 -38.99
CA SER A 449 -41.74 67.37 -38.28
C SER A 449 -41.66 67.08 -36.79
N THR A 450 -42.30 67.93 -35.98
CA THR A 450 -42.37 67.76 -34.53
C THR A 450 -42.91 66.38 -34.13
N GLU A 451 -43.93 65.88 -34.84
CA GLU A 451 -44.51 64.55 -34.62
C GLU A 451 -43.49 63.42 -34.80
N LYS A 452 -42.74 63.40 -35.92
CA LYS A 452 -41.72 62.37 -36.16
C LYS A 452 -40.55 62.46 -35.17
N ARG A 453 -40.20 63.68 -34.75
CA ARG A 453 -39.17 63.89 -33.71
C ARG A 453 -39.61 63.28 -32.38
N MET A 454 -40.84 63.54 -31.96
CA MET A 454 -41.42 62.95 -30.75
C MET A 454 -41.54 61.43 -30.87
N GLN A 455 -41.92 60.92 -32.05
CA GLN A 455 -41.98 59.48 -32.31
C GLN A 455 -40.62 58.80 -32.15
N TYR A 456 -39.55 59.33 -32.76
CA TYR A 456 -38.21 58.75 -32.63
C TYR A 456 -37.67 58.86 -31.20
N LEU A 457 -37.89 59.98 -30.51
CA LEU A 457 -37.52 60.11 -29.09
C LEU A 457 -38.26 59.09 -28.22
N HIS A 458 -39.54 58.88 -28.48
CA HIS A 458 -40.33 57.87 -27.78
C HIS A 458 -39.77 56.47 -28.02
N GLN A 459 -39.52 56.10 -29.28
CA GLN A 459 -38.95 54.79 -29.64
C GLN A 459 -37.55 54.58 -29.05
N SER A 460 -36.69 55.60 -29.02
CA SER A 460 -35.41 55.55 -28.32
C SER A 460 -35.58 55.27 -26.83
N ASN A 461 -36.50 55.96 -26.16
CA ASN A 461 -36.76 55.74 -24.73
C ASN A 461 -37.35 54.34 -24.45
N GLU A 462 -38.19 53.81 -25.35
CA GLU A 462 -38.67 52.43 -25.26
C GLU A 462 -37.53 51.42 -25.38
N GLN A 463 -36.59 51.61 -26.32
CA GLN A 463 -35.43 50.72 -26.43
C GLN A 463 -34.51 50.80 -25.19
N ALA A 464 -34.29 51.99 -24.64
CA ALA A 464 -33.51 52.16 -23.41
C ALA A 464 -34.17 51.47 -22.21
N THR A 465 -35.50 51.60 -22.09
CA THR A 465 -36.29 50.94 -21.05
C THR A 465 -36.24 49.42 -21.20
N ARG A 466 -36.35 48.92 -22.44
CA ARG A 466 -36.21 47.49 -22.75
C ARG A 466 -34.82 46.96 -22.39
N MET A 467 -33.76 47.71 -22.71
CA MET A 467 -32.39 47.33 -22.38
C MET A 467 -32.16 47.27 -20.88
N ARG A 468 -32.69 48.23 -20.11
CA ARG A 468 -32.67 48.19 -18.64
C ARG A 468 -33.35 46.94 -18.11
N GLY A 469 -34.56 46.62 -18.60
CA GLY A 469 -35.28 45.41 -18.19
C GLY A 469 -34.52 44.12 -18.48
N LEU A 470 -33.82 44.03 -19.62
CA LEU A 470 -32.97 42.88 -19.96
C LEU A 470 -31.77 42.75 -19.00
N ILE A 471 -31.09 43.86 -18.71
CA ILE A 471 -29.95 43.87 -17.77
C ILE A 471 -30.40 43.41 -16.39
N ASP A 472 -31.51 43.96 -15.88
CA ASP A 472 -32.07 43.56 -14.59
C ASP A 472 -32.48 42.08 -14.60
N GLY A 473 -33.07 41.60 -15.71
CA GLY A 473 -33.40 40.19 -15.91
C GLY A 473 -32.18 39.28 -15.82
N PHE A 474 -31.10 39.60 -16.55
CA PHE A 474 -29.87 38.80 -16.54
C PHE A 474 -29.18 38.80 -15.18
N LEU A 475 -29.14 39.93 -14.47
CA LEU A 475 -28.58 40.01 -13.12
C LEU A 475 -29.37 39.16 -12.11
N ASN A 476 -30.69 39.09 -12.24
CA ASN A 476 -31.51 38.23 -11.40
C ASN A 476 -31.23 36.74 -11.66
N VAL A 477 -31.07 36.34 -12.93
CA VAL A 477 -30.75 34.95 -13.31
C VAL A 477 -29.37 34.53 -12.78
N THR A 478 -28.36 35.39 -12.90
CA THR A 478 -27.01 35.09 -12.38
C THR A 478 -26.99 34.97 -10.86
N GLN A 479 -27.65 35.89 -10.15
CA GLN A 479 -27.78 35.81 -8.69
C GLN A 479 -28.54 34.56 -8.23
N LEU A 480 -29.55 34.12 -8.97
CA LEU A 480 -30.31 32.91 -8.69
C LEU A 480 -29.47 31.65 -8.90
N ASN A 481 -28.74 31.55 -10.02
CA ASN A 481 -27.87 30.40 -10.31
C ASN A 481 -26.70 30.25 -9.32
N GLU A 482 -26.19 31.36 -8.77
CA GLU A 482 -25.14 31.34 -7.75
C GLU A 482 -25.66 31.12 -6.32
N GLY A 483 -26.98 30.94 -6.14
CA GLY A 483 -27.60 30.85 -4.82
C GLY A 483 -27.49 32.13 -3.99
N LYS A 484 -27.13 33.26 -4.62
CA LYS A 484 -26.94 34.58 -3.97
C LYS A 484 -28.20 35.43 -3.95
N LEU A 485 -29.31 34.94 -4.50
CA LEU A 485 -30.58 35.64 -4.44
C LEU A 485 -31.11 35.65 -2.99
N VAL A 486 -30.80 36.72 -2.26
CA VAL A 486 -31.29 36.93 -0.89
C VAL A 486 -32.68 37.56 -0.93
N LEU A 487 -33.69 36.82 -0.48
CA LEU A 487 -35.04 37.34 -0.30
C LEU A 487 -35.11 38.24 0.93
N ARG A 488 -35.55 39.48 0.77
CA ARG A 488 -35.75 40.44 1.85
C ARG A 488 -37.19 40.37 2.34
N LYS A 489 -37.48 39.34 3.13
CA LYS A 489 -38.83 39.11 3.65
C LYS A 489 -39.22 40.20 4.65
N LYS A 490 -40.38 40.82 4.43
CA LYS A 490 -41.02 41.78 5.34
C LYS A 490 -42.49 41.43 5.45
N THR A 491 -43.11 41.82 6.57
CA THR A 491 -44.57 41.78 6.70
C THR A 491 -45.17 42.89 5.84
N PHE A 492 -46.11 42.55 4.95
CA PHE A 492 -46.87 43.54 4.18
C PHE A 492 -48.26 43.00 3.83
N ASN A 493 -49.20 43.92 3.55
CA ASN A 493 -50.52 43.58 3.06
C ASN A 493 -50.46 43.25 1.56
N ILE A 494 -50.78 42.01 1.18
CA ILE A 494 -50.75 41.55 -0.21
C ILE A 494 -51.81 42.23 -1.07
N CYS A 495 -52.98 42.55 -0.51
CA CYS A 495 -54.06 43.24 -1.23
C CYS A 495 -53.60 44.62 -1.71
N SER A 496 -52.83 45.35 -0.89
CA SER A 496 -52.24 46.64 -1.30
C SER A 496 -51.27 46.52 -2.48
N LEU A 497 -50.58 45.39 -2.63
CA LEU A 497 -49.74 45.13 -3.80
C LEU A 497 -50.59 44.83 -5.04
N ILE A 498 -51.69 44.08 -4.89
CA ILE A 498 -52.62 43.82 -5.99
C ILE A 498 -53.30 45.10 -6.47
N ASP A 499 -53.74 45.97 -5.55
CA ASP A 499 -54.31 47.28 -5.88
C ASP A 499 -53.32 48.15 -6.66
N TYR A 500 -52.05 48.13 -6.24
CA TYR A 500 -50.99 48.81 -6.96
C TYR A 500 -50.81 48.28 -8.39
N ILE A 501 -50.81 46.96 -8.58
CA ILE A 501 -50.73 46.32 -9.90
C ILE A 501 -51.97 46.67 -10.75
N GLN A 502 -53.16 46.64 -10.16
CA GLN A 502 -54.40 47.03 -10.83
C GLN A 502 -54.34 48.46 -11.34
N ASN A 503 -53.81 49.38 -10.54
CA ASN A 503 -53.61 50.78 -10.94
C ASN A 503 -52.59 50.94 -12.08
N ILE A 504 -51.52 50.14 -12.12
CA ILE A 504 -50.57 50.16 -13.25
C ILE A 504 -51.26 49.80 -14.56
N TYR A 505 -52.06 48.73 -14.57
CA TYR A 505 -52.66 48.22 -15.81
C TYR A 505 -53.95 48.95 -16.21
N SER A 506 -54.64 49.64 -15.28
CA SER A 506 -55.76 50.52 -15.62
C SER A 506 -55.32 51.77 -16.39
N LEU A 507 -54.09 52.24 -16.16
CA LEU A 507 -53.49 53.36 -16.87
C LEU A 507 -52.87 52.97 -18.22
N LYS A 508 -52.63 51.67 -18.46
CA LYS A 508 -52.13 51.18 -19.75
C LYS A 508 -53.30 51.00 -20.71
N SER A 509 -53.15 51.49 -21.95
CA SER A 509 -54.13 51.24 -23.03
C SER A 509 -54.00 49.81 -23.57
N VAL A 510 -54.49 48.82 -22.81
CA VAL A 510 -54.49 47.41 -23.19
C VAL A 510 -55.81 47.00 -23.88
N LYS A 511 -55.73 46.13 -24.89
CA LYS A 511 -56.90 45.60 -25.62
C LYS A 511 -57.53 44.37 -24.93
N HIS A 512 -57.29 44.19 -23.63
CA HIS A 512 -57.71 42.99 -22.88
C HIS A 512 -58.59 43.41 -21.72
N PHE A 513 -59.54 42.55 -21.34
CA PHE A 513 -60.34 42.74 -20.14
C PHE A 513 -59.62 42.12 -18.95
N ILE A 514 -59.16 42.91 -17.99
CA ILE A 514 -58.44 42.39 -16.83
C ILE A 514 -59.39 42.36 -15.65
N HIS A 515 -59.67 41.16 -15.13
CA HIS A 515 -60.52 40.94 -13.97
C HIS A 515 -59.68 40.53 -12.76
N TYR A 516 -59.86 41.27 -11.67
CA TYR A 516 -59.26 40.97 -10.38
C TYR A 516 -60.35 40.33 -9.50
N THR A 517 -60.08 39.15 -8.94
CA THR A 517 -61.06 38.36 -8.18
C THR A 517 -60.43 37.76 -6.92
N GLY A 518 -61.25 37.40 -5.93
CA GLY A 518 -60.79 36.77 -4.68
C GLY A 518 -60.70 37.74 -3.50
N ALA A 519 -59.78 37.51 -2.55
CA ALA A 519 -59.64 38.24 -1.29
C ALA A 519 -59.19 39.70 -1.49
N ILE A 520 -60.11 40.53 -1.98
CA ILE A 520 -59.92 41.97 -2.25
C ILE A 520 -60.32 42.81 -1.02
N ASP A 521 -61.07 42.22 -0.07
CA ASP A 521 -61.46 42.83 1.20
C ASP A 521 -60.88 42.03 2.38
N SER A 522 -59.62 42.31 2.73
CA SER A 522 -59.02 41.92 4.02
C SER A 522 -57.62 42.52 4.19
N ASN A 523 -57.25 42.87 5.42
CA ASN A 523 -55.85 43.14 5.80
C ASN A 523 -55.05 41.82 5.84
N LEU A 524 -54.84 41.21 4.66
CA LEU A 524 -54.10 39.96 4.56
C LEU A 524 -52.60 40.24 4.60
N GLU A 525 -52.03 40.18 5.80
CA GLU A 525 -50.60 40.31 6.01
C GLU A 525 -49.85 39.00 5.72
N ILE A 526 -48.82 39.08 4.88
CA ILE A 526 -47.91 37.96 4.59
C ILE A 526 -46.47 38.35 4.88
N ILE A 527 -45.63 37.36 5.21
CA ILE A 527 -44.18 37.55 5.38
C ILE A 527 -43.47 37.06 4.12
N ALA A 528 -43.17 38.00 3.21
CA ALA A 528 -42.50 37.68 1.94
C ALA A 528 -41.71 38.89 1.42
N ASP A 529 -40.97 38.69 0.33
CA ASP A 529 -40.31 39.78 -0.37
C ASP A 529 -41.32 40.46 -1.32
N ARG A 530 -41.83 41.62 -0.91
CA ARG A 530 -42.84 42.39 -1.66
C ARG A 530 -42.38 42.69 -3.08
N ASP A 531 -41.14 43.16 -3.24
CA ASP A 531 -40.63 43.64 -4.52
C ASP A 531 -40.42 42.49 -5.50
N LYS A 532 -40.04 41.30 -4.99
CA LYS A 532 -39.95 40.09 -5.81
C LYS A 532 -41.31 39.54 -6.21
N ILE A 533 -42.31 39.58 -5.34
CA ILE A 533 -43.68 39.19 -5.70
C ILE A 533 -44.24 40.16 -6.75
N GLU A 534 -44.03 41.47 -6.57
CA GLU A 534 -44.41 42.50 -7.54
C GLU A 534 -43.82 42.19 -8.93
N GLN A 535 -42.52 41.92 -8.98
CA GLN A 535 -41.81 41.56 -10.21
C GLN A 535 -42.41 40.31 -10.88
N VAL A 536 -42.73 39.26 -10.11
CA VAL A 536 -43.33 38.03 -10.63
C VAL A 536 -44.72 38.31 -11.22
N LEU A 537 -45.57 39.05 -10.50
CA LEU A 537 -46.92 39.36 -10.96
C LEU A 537 -46.91 40.25 -12.21
N ILE A 538 -46.04 41.26 -12.27
CA ILE A 538 -45.85 42.08 -13.47
C ILE A 538 -45.40 41.21 -14.65
N ASN A 539 -44.43 40.31 -14.46
CA ASN A 539 -43.95 39.42 -15.51
C ASN A 539 -45.07 38.50 -16.04
N PHE A 540 -45.91 37.94 -15.17
CA PHE A 540 -47.04 37.12 -15.59
C PHE A 540 -48.11 37.94 -16.33
N MET A 541 -48.43 39.13 -15.83
CA MET A 541 -49.40 40.01 -16.46
C MET A 541 -48.94 40.47 -17.85
N ASP A 542 -47.68 40.90 -17.98
CA ASP A 542 -47.11 41.31 -19.27
C ASP A 542 -47.06 40.14 -20.26
N ASN A 543 -46.72 38.92 -19.81
CA ASN A 543 -46.78 37.72 -20.64
C ASN A 543 -48.23 37.41 -21.07
N ALA A 544 -49.19 37.48 -20.15
CA ALA A 544 -50.60 37.23 -20.47
C ALA A 544 -51.11 38.21 -21.53
N ILE A 545 -50.80 39.51 -21.41
CA ILE A 545 -51.19 40.54 -22.39
C ILE A 545 -50.52 40.28 -23.75
N LYS A 546 -49.24 39.92 -23.76
CA LYS A 546 -48.46 39.76 -24.99
C LYS A 546 -48.85 38.52 -25.78
N TYR A 547 -49.11 37.40 -25.10
CA TYR A 547 -49.29 36.09 -25.73
C TYR A 547 -50.75 35.64 -25.84
N SER A 548 -51.70 36.33 -25.18
CA SER A 548 -53.12 36.00 -25.30
C SER A 548 -53.78 36.71 -26.49
N PRO A 549 -54.79 36.10 -27.15
CA PRO A 549 -55.55 36.75 -28.22
C PRO A 549 -56.08 38.12 -27.82
N SER A 550 -56.15 39.06 -28.76
CA SER A 550 -56.73 40.40 -28.51
C SER A 550 -58.18 40.29 -28.06
N ASN A 551 -58.62 41.20 -27.17
CA ASN A 551 -59.97 41.23 -26.58
C ASN A 551 -60.32 40.01 -25.71
N SER A 552 -59.33 39.20 -25.31
CA SER A 552 -59.54 38.13 -24.34
C SER A 552 -59.55 38.66 -22.90
N THR A 553 -60.03 37.84 -21.97
CA THR A 553 -60.06 38.16 -20.54
C THR A 553 -58.85 37.56 -19.84
N ILE A 554 -58.16 38.36 -19.03
CA ILE A 554 -57.07 37.94 -18.14
C ILE A 554 -57.62 38.03 -16.72
N THR A 555 -57.60 36.93 -15.97
CA THR A 555 -58.10 36.89 -14.59
C THR A 555 -56.94 36.71 -13.61
N LEU A 556 -56.80 37.64 -12.67
CA LEU A 556 -55.92 37.52 -11.52
C LEU A 556 -56.79 37.21 -10.29
N HIS A 557 -56.65 35.99 -9.75
CA HIS A 557 -57.42 35.52 -8.61
C HIS A 557 -56.52 35.31 -7.39
N VAL A 558 -56.88 35.91 -6.25
CA VAL A 558 -56.14 35.76 -4.99
C VAL A 558 -57.00 35.05 -3.94
N ALA A 559 -56.53 33.93 -3.40
CA ALA A 559 -57.22 33.22 -2.33
C ALA A 559 -56.25 32.63 -1.32
N ILE A 560 -56.72 32.48 -0.08
CA ILE A 560 -56.03 31.72 0.96
C ILE A 560 -56.34 30.25 0.72
N GLN A 561 -55.29 29.44 0.54
CA GLN A 561 -55.42 28.00 0.36
C GLN A 561 -54.51 27.28 1.36
N SER A 562 -55.10 26.41 2.17
CA SER A 562 -54.37 25.58 3.13
C SER A 562 -53.63 24.45 2.39
N GLY A 563 -52.33 24.24 2.67
CA GLY A 563 -51.62 23.00 2.33
C GLY A 563 -50.88 22.92 0.98
N TYR A 564 -50.37 24.03 0.41
CA TYR A 564 -49.65 23.99 -0.88
C TYR A 564 -48.17 23.59 -0.79
N PHE A 565 -47.57 23.63 0.41
CA PHE A 565 -46.22 23.15 0.70
C PHE A 565 -46.29 22.37 2.02
N GLU A 566 -46.39 21.05 1.94
CA GLU A 566 -46.01 20.15 3.05
C GLU A 566 -44.49 19.91 3.03
#